data_AF-C1CVL3-F1
#
_entry.id   AF-C1CVL3-F1
#
_cell.length_a   1.000
_cell.length_b   1.000
_cell.length_c   1.000
_cell.angle_alpha   90.00
_cell.angle_beta   90.00
_cell.angle_gamma   90.00
#
_symmetry.space_group_name_H-M   'P 1'
#
loop_
_entity.id
_entity.type
_entity.pdbx_description
1 polymer ?
#
loop_
_entity_poly.entity_id
_entity_poly.type
_entity_poly.pdbx_seq_one_letter_code
_entity_poly.pdbx_strand_id
1 'polypeptide(L)' 'MNDEVRAKVDTRLHEKHMTRADLARALGKTPQEISRALNGGPRGGSVPPLWAAILEALDLRLTVETGREVQVGERDL' A
#
# COMPACT_ATOMS: atom_id res chain seq x y z
N MET A 1 -2.61 6.92 -3.45
CA MET A 1 -1.89 6.22 -2.37
C MET A 1 -0.45 6.69 -2.36
N ASN A 2 0.16 6.91 -1.20
CA ASN A 2 1.55 7.37 -1.08
C ASN A 2 2.53 6.18 -1.07
N ASP A 3 3.84 6.48 -1.13
CA ASP A 3 4.88 5.46 -1.19
C ASP A 3 5.02 4.67 0.11
N GLU A 4 4.73 5.29 1.25
CA GLU A 4 4.74 4.62 2.55
C GLU A 4 3.71 3.49 2.63
N VAL A 5 2.47 3.74 2.20
CA VAL A 5 1.44 2.70 2.18
C VAL A 5 1.77 1.61 1.15
N ARG A 6 2.37 1.96 0.01
CA ARG A 6 2.86 0.95 -0.97
C ARG A 6 3.92 0.05 -0.35
N ALA A 7 4.90 0.62 0.35
CA ALA A 7 5.95 -0.13 1.03
C ALA A 7 5.35 -1.09 2.07
N LYS A 8 4.41 -0.62 2.90
CA LYS A 8 3.70 -1.46 3.89
C LYS A 8 2.95 -2.63 3.24
N VAL A 9 2.33 -2.40 2.08
CA VAL A 9 1.66 -3.46 1.31
C VAL A 9 2.67 -4.47 0.73
N ASP A 10 3.77 -4.02 0.15
CA ASP A 10 4.81 -4.92 -0.35
C ASP A 10 5.43 -5.75 0.79
N THR A 11 5.73 -5.14 1.95
CA THR A 11 6.17 -5.88 3.15
C THR A 11 5.17 -6.97 3.53
N ARG A 12 3.88 -6.64 3.56
CA ARG A 12 2.85 -7.62 3.92
C ARG A 12 2.73 -8.77 2.92
N LEU A 13 2.91 -8.50 1.63
CA LEU A 13 2.97 -9.55 0.60
C LEU A 13 4.13 -10.52 0.86
N HIS A 14 5.31 -9.98 1.19
CA HIS A 14 6.47 -10.79 1.54
C HIS A 14 6.22 -11.66 2.79
N GLU A 15 5.64 -11.11 3.85
CA GLU A 15 5.30 -11.84 5.07
C GLU A 15 4.32 -13.00 4.82
N LYS A 16 3.35 -12.79 3.92
CA LYS A 16 2.36 -13.82 3.56
C LYS A 16 2.85 -14.78 2.48
N HIS A 17 4.11 -14.66 2.04
CA HIS A 17 4.67 -15.40 0.90
C HIS A 17 3.81 -15.31 -0.38
N MET A 18 3.15 -14.17 -0.59
CA MET A 18 2.27 -13.94 -1.74
C MET A 18 2.97 -13.10 -2.80
N THR A 19 2.91 -13.56 -4.06
CA THR A 19 3.32 -12.70 -5.18
C THR A 19 2.21 -11.74 -5.57
N ARG A 20 2.54 -10.71 -6.35
CA ARG A 20 1.54 -9.80 -6.95
C ARG A 20 0.57 -10.53 -7.88
N ALA A 21 0.99 -11.63 -8.51
CA ALA A 21 0.13 -12.48 -9.31
C ALA A 21 -0.86 -13.25 -8.44
N ASP A 22 -0.43 -13.73 -7.26
CA ASP A 22 -1.32 -14.40 -6.31
C ASP A 22 -2.35 -13.42 -5.74
N LEU A 23 -1.93 -12.20 -5.42
CA LEU A 23 -2.85 -11.13 -5.02
C LEU A 23 -3.87 -10.81 -6.12
N ALA A 24 -3.43 -10.73 -7.38
CA ALA A 24 -4.34 -10.52 -8.51
C ALA A 24 -5.39 -11.63 -8.62
N ARG A 25 -4.97 -12.90 -8.51
CA ARG A 25 -5.89 -14.04 -8.51
C ARG A 25 -6.88 -13.99 -7.35
N ALA A 26 -6.41 -13.68 -6.14
CA ALA A 26 -7.25 -13.58 -4.95
C ALA A 26 -8.33 -12.49 -5.07
N LEU A 27 -8.05 -11.42 -5.82
CA LEU A 27 -8.95 -10.29 -6.02
C LEU A 27 -9.79 -10.39 -7.30
N GLY A 28 -9.65 -11.45 -8.09
CA GLY A 28 -10.29 -11.55 -9.41
C GLY A 28 -9.85 -10.45 -10.38
N LYS A 29 -8.58 -10.01 -10.29
CA LYS A 29 -7.97 -8.95 -11.10
C LYS A 29 -6.84 -9.49 -11.97
N THR A 30 -6.43 -8.68 -12.94
CA THR A 30 -5.25 -8.96 -13.74
C THR A 30 -3.96 -8.54 -13.01
N PRO A 31 -2.82 -9.22 -13.23
CA PRO A 31 -1.53 -8.80 -12.69
C PRO A 31 -1.13 -7.37 -13.10
N GLN A 32 -1.56 -6.91 -14.28
CA GLN A 32 -1.33 -5.55 -14.77
C GLN A 32 -2.09 -4.51 -13.96
N GLU A 33 -3.34 -4.77 -13.56
CA GLU A 33 -4.10 -3.88 -12.68
C GLU A 33 -3.42 -3.74 -11.32
N ILE A 34 -2.98 -4.85 -10.72
CA ILE A 34 -2.25 -4.84 -9.44
C ILE A 34 -0.91 -4.11 -9.58
N SER A 35 -0.15 -4.40 -10.63
CA SER A 35 1.15 -3.76 -10.86
C SER A 35 1.03 -2.26 -11.07
N ARG A 36 -0.01 -1.79 -11.78
CA ARG A 36 -0.29 -0.35 -11.94
C ARG A 36 -0.66 0.31 -10.62
N ALA A 37 -1.43 -0.37 -9.77
CA ALA A 37 -1.77 0.15 -8.45
C ALA A 37 -0.54 0.28 -7.55
N LEU A 38 0.29 -0.77 -7.49
CA LEU A 38 1.46 -0.83 -6.60
C LEU A 38 2.67 -0.02 -7.09
N ASN A 39 2.89 0.12 -8.39
CA ASN A 39 4.04 0.87 -8.92
C ASN A 39 3.78 2.38 -9.04
N GLY A 40 2.52 2.82 -8.95
CA GLY A 40 2.16 4.23 -9.11
C GLY A 40 2.39 4.75 -10.55
N GLY A 41 2.02 6.01 -10.76
CA GLY A 41 2.22 6.74 -12.02
C GLY A 41 1.91 8.23 -11.84
N PRO A 42 2.31 9.11 -12.78
CA PRO A 42 2.18 10.57 -12.66
C PRO A 42 0.71 11.08 -12.62
N ARG A 43 -0.26 10.23 -12.97
CA ARG A 43 -1.71 10.47 -12.74
C ARG A 43 -2.24 9.60 -11.59
N GLY A 44 -1.40 9.35 -10.59
CA GLY A 44 -1.49 8.29 -9.58
C GLY A 44 -2.72 8.37 -8.70
N GLY A 45 -3.84 7.93 -9.23
CA GLY A 45 -5.14 7.98 -8.58
C GLY A 45 -6.07 6.91 -9.11
N SER A 46 -5.62 5.66 -9.29
CA SER A 46 -6.59 4.58 -9.54
C SER A 46 -7.17 4.06 -8.22
N VAL A 47 -8.40 4.52 -8.00
CA VAL A 47 -9.58 3.85 -7.42
C VAL A 47 -9.51 3.45 -5.92
N PRO A 48 -10.18 4.20 -5.02
CA PRO A 48 -10.38 3.80 -3.62
C PRO A 48 -10.90 2.36 -3.43
N PRO A 49 -11.84 1.84 -4.25
CA PRO A 49 -12.25 0.43 -4.19
C PRO A 49 -11.13 -0.60 -4.35
N LEU A 50 -10.16 -0.40 -5.25
CA LEU A 50 -9.09 -1.37 -5.45
C LEU A 50 -8.13 -1.40 -4.25
N TRP A 51 -7.81 -0.23 -3.71
CA TRP A 51 -6.99 -0.13 -2.50
C TRP A 51 -7.70 -0.73 -1.29
N ALA A 52 -8.99 -0.48 -1.12
CA ALA A 52 -9.78 -1.13 -0.06
C ALA A 52 -9.71 -2.66 -0.16
N ALA A 53 -9.92 -3.21 -1.36
CA ALA A 53 -9.85 -4.65 -1.59
C ALA A 53 -8.46 -5.24 -1.34
N ILE A 54 -7.39 -4.54 -1.73
CA ILE A 54 -6.00 -4.96 -1.45
C ILE A 54 -5.76 -4.99 0.06
N LEU A 55 -6.15 -3.94 0.79
CA LEU A 55 -5.96 -3.87 2.23
C LEU A 55 -6.75 -4.99 2.93
N GLU A 56 -8.00 -5.21 2.56
CA GLU A 56 -8.85 -6.28 3.10
C GLU A 56 -8.24 -7.66 2.85
N ALA A 57 -7.82 -7.98 1.62
CA ALA A 57 -7.20 -9.28 1.30
C ALA A 57 -5.88 -9.55 2.04
N LEU A 58 -5.17 -8.47 2.40
CA LEU A 58 -3.91 -8.55 3.13
C LEU A 58 -4.09 -8.45 4.65
N ASP A 59 -5.32 -8.33 5.14
CA ASP A 59 -5.66 -8.08 6.54
C ASP A 59 -4.95 -6.83 7.09
N LEU A 60 -4.96 -5.77 6.29
CA LEU A 60 -4.41 -4.46 6.61
C LEU A 60 -5.53 -3.46 6.87
N ARG A 61 -5.27 -2.50 7.76
CA ARG A 61 -6.20 -1.42 8.09
C ARG A 61 -5.58 -0.07 7.76
N LEU A 62 -6.38 0.81 7.17
CA LEU A 62 -6.00 2.21 6.99
C LEU A 62 -6.44 3.00 8.23
N THR A 63 -5.49 3.60 8.93
CA THR A 63 -5.72 4.46 10.09
C THR A 63 -5.48 5.92 9.73
N VAL A 64 -6.09 6.83 10.50
CA VAL A 64 -5.90 8.28 10.36
C VAL A 64 -5.03 8.76 11.51
N GLU A 65 -4.00 9.54 11.20
CA GLU A 65 -3.12 10.18 12.17
C GLU A 65 -3.13 11.70 11.95
N THR A 66 -2.88 12.48 12.99
CA THR A 66 -2.76 13.93 12.88
C THR A 66 -1.51 14.28 12.09
N GLY A 67 -1.64 15.12 11.05
CA GLY A 67 -0.51 15.55 10.23
C GLY A 67 0.40 16.56 10.93
N ARG A 68 1.20 16.12 11.92
CA ARG A 68 2.49 16.67 12.39
C ARG A 68 2.96 15.95 13.65
N GLU A 69 4.09 15.26 13.57
CA GLU A 69 5.17 15.43 14.54
C GLU A 69 6.37 15.97 13.75
N VAL A 70 6.73 17.22 13.99
CA VAL A 70 8.03 17.73 13.55
C VAL A 70 9.05 17.04 14.45
N GLN A 71 9.99 16.33 13.84
CA GLN A 71 11.18 15.82 14.51
C GLN A 71 11.91 17.03 15.11
N VAL A 72 11.70 17.28 16.41
CA VAL A 72 12.58 18.17 17.16
C VAL A 72 13.89 17.41 17.27
N GLY A 73 14.83 17.78 16.40
CA GLY A 73 16.17 17.25 16.43
C GLY A 73 16.72 17.40 17.85
N GLU A 74 17.16 16.29 18.40
CA GLU A 74 17.97 16.24 19.60
C GLU A 74 19.27 17.01 19.29
N ARG A 75 19.24 18.30 19.62
CA ARG A 75 20.42 19.14 19.81
C ARG A 75 20.29 19.73 21.20
N ASP A 76 20.74 18.97 22.18
CA ASP A 76 21.20 19.41 23.49
C ASP A 76 22.18 18.30 23.93
N LEU A 77 23.42 18.50 24.38
CA LEU A 77 24.26 19.66 24.69
C LEU A 77 25.71 19.18 24.66
#